data_AF-A0A218PCI9-F1
#
_entry.id   AF-A0A218PCI9-F1
#
_cell.length_a   1.000
_cell.length_b   1.000
_cell.length_c   1.000
_cell.angle_alpha   90.00
_cell.angle_beta   90.00
_cell.angle_gamma   90.00
#
_symmetry.space_group_name_H-M   'P 1'
#
loop_
_entity.id
_entity.type
_entity.pdbx_description
1 polymer ?
#
loop_
_entity_poly.entity_id
_entity_poly.type
_entity_poly.pdbx_seq_one_letter_code
_entity_poly.pdbx_strand_id
1 'polypeptide(L)'
;MRAREMRMEMFLRALLRRDFRGAKNHLEKLQKMAGSDEWGAGYSKAVNGFMSAIKENVGDALIVQLLEEHDREKAERLLEHFENIVGHEFRDEYEKGYYTAWIEFLKAYLSQKTLESAK
;
A
#
# COMPACT_ATOMS: atom_id res chain seq x y z
N MET A 1 1.78 5.13 -15.92
CA MET A 1 2.04 4.38 -14.67
C MET A 1 3.29 3.56 -14.82
N ARG A 2 4.18 3.63 -13.82
CA ARG A 2 5.35 2.74 -13.71
C ARG A 2 4.88 1.30 -13.45
N ALA A 3 5.67 0.30 -13.84
CA ALA A 3 5.27 -1.11 -13.76
C ALA A 3 4.87 -1.56 -12.33
N ARG A 4 5.52 -0.98 -11.30
CA ARG A 4 5.23 -1.27 -9.88
C ARG A 4 3.90 -0.68 -9.41
N GLU A 5 3.58 0.55 -9.82
CA GLU A 5 2.30 1.20 -9.52
C GLU A 5 1.12 0.38 -10.06
N MET A 6 1.18 -0.05 -11.33
CA MET A 6 0.15 -0.92 -11.91
C MET A 6 0.04 -2.25 -11.14
N ARG A 7 1.16 -2.81 -10.69
CA ARG A 7 1.14 -4.03 -9.90
C ARG A 7 0.50 -3.80 -8.52
N MET A 8 0.73 -2.65 -7.90
CA MET A 8 0.11 -2.25 -6.63
C MET A 8 -1.40 -2.12 -6.79
N GLU A 9 -1.88 -1.52 -7.88
CA GLU A 9 -3.32 -1.46 -8.16
C GLU A 9 -3.95 -2.84 -8.28
N MET A 10 -3.29 -3.78 -8.97
CA MET A 10 -3.77 -5.16 -9.07
C MET A 10 -3.76 -5.87 -7.71
N PHE A 11 -2.75 -5.63 -6.89
CA PHE A 11 -2.66 -6.15 -5.52
C PHE A 11 -3.83 -5.64 -4.67
N LEU A 12 -4.06 -4.33 -4.64
CA LEU A 12 -5.18 -3.70 -3.93
C LEU A 12 -6.52 -4.26 -4.40
N ARG A 13 -6.77 -4.32 -5.71
CA ARG A 13 -8.02 -4.85 -6.27
C ARG A 13 -8.28 -6.30 -5.86
N ALA A 14 -7.23 -7.12 -5.75
CA ALA A 14 -7.35 -8.50 -5.28
C ALA A 14 -7.68 -8.54 -3.77
N LEU A 15 -7.04 -7.70 -2.95
CA LEU A 15 -7.34 -7.56 -1.52
C LEU A 15 -8.80 -7.14 -1.27
N LEU A 16 -9.28 -6.12 -1.97
CA LEU A 16 -10.66 -5.62 -1.86
C LEU A 16 -11.71 -6.69 -2.21
N ARG A 17 -11.39 -7.59 -3.15
CA ARG A 17 -12.24 -8.72 -3.53
C ARG A 17 -12.04 -9.97 -2.66
N ARG A 18 -11.21 -9.88 -1.61
CA ARG A 18 -10.78 -11.01 -0.78
C ARG A 18 -10.18 -12.18 -1.57
N ASP A 19 -9.64 -11.91 -2.77
CA ASP A 19 -8.87 -12.87 -3.57
C ASP A 19 -7.43 -12.91 -3.04
N PHE A 20 -7.23 -13.56 -1.88
CA PHE A 20 -5.91 -13.61 -1.24
C PHE A 20 -4.88 -14.42 -2.04
N ARG A 21 -5.33 -15.35 -2.89
CA ARG A 21 -4.44 -16.09 -3.78
C ARG A 21 -3.91 -15.16 -4.88
N GLY A 22 -4.78 -14.40 -5.52
CA GLY A 22 -4.40 -13.37 -6.50
C GLY A 22 -3.55 -12.26 -5.86
N ALA A 23 -3.92 -11.80 -4.67
CA ALA A 23 -3.16 -10.80 -3.92
C ALA A 23 -1.74 -11.29 -3.62
N LYS A 24 -1.56 -12.54 -3.17
CA LYS A 24 -0.24 -13.14 -2.95
C LYS A 24 0.62 -13.15 -4.22
N ASN A 25 0.04 -13.53 -5.36
CA ASN A 25 0.75 -13.52 -6.64
C ASN A 25 1.22 -12.12 -7.05
N HIS A 26 0.42 -11.08 -6.75
CA HIS A 26 0.81 -9.69 -7.03
C HIS A 26 1.84 -9.16 -6.05
N LEU A 27 1.71 -9.51 -4.76
CA LEU A 27 2.67 -9.20 -3.71
C LEU A 27 4.06 -9.75 -4.02
N GLU A 28 4.17 -11.02 -4.43
CA GLU A 28 5.46 -11.63 -4.80
C GLU A 28 6.14 -10.90 -5.98
N LYS A 29 5.34 -10.39 -6.93
CA LYS A 29 5.84 -9.58 -8.05
C LYS A 29 6.28 -8.20 -7.59
N LEU A 30 5.56 -7.57 -6.66
CA LEU A 30 5.96 -6.30 -6.05
C LEU A 30 7.29 -6.43 -5.33
N GLN A 31 7.47 -7.47 -4.52
CA GLN A 31 8.73 -7.75 -3.82
C GLN A 31 9.90 -7.96 -4.81
N LYS A 32 9.69 -8.72 -5.89
CA LYS A 32 10.70 -8.88 -6.95
C LYS A 32 11.05 -7.56 -7.62
N MET A 33 10.08 -6.67 -7.85
CA MET A 33 10.31 -5.34 -8.43
C MET A 33 10.99 -4.38 -7.45
N ALA A 34 10.80 -4.59 -6.14
CA ALA A 34 11.42 -3.79 -5.09
C ALA A 34 12.88 -4.16 -4.84
N GLY A 35 13.28 -5.40 -5.18
CA GLY A 35 14.66 -5.87 -4.97
C GLY A 35 14.88 -6.42 -3.56
N SER A 36 16.13 -6.78 -3.27
CA SER A 36 16.54 -7.44 -2.02
C SER A 36 17.54 -6.61 -1.20
N ASP A 37 17.73 -5.34 -1.55
CA ASP A 37 18.48 -4.38 -0.75
C ASP A 37 17.66 -3.91 0.45
N GLU A 38 18.24 -3.01 1.26
CA GLU A 38 17.60 -2.47 2.46
C GLU A 38 16.26 -1.78 2.16
N TRP A 39 16.23 -1.01 1.07
CA TRP A 39 15.01 -0.39 0.55
C TRP A 39 13.95 -1.43 0.19
N GLY A 40 14.33 -2.46 -0.57
CA GLY A 40 13.44 -3.55 -0.97
C GLY A 40 12.93 -4.35 0.23
N ALA A 41 13.73 -4.50 1.29
CA ALA A 41 13.32 -5.15 2.53
C ALA A 41 12.24 -4.36 3.27
N GLY A 42 12.38 -3.03 3.37
CA GLY A 42 11.37 -2.15 3.96
C GLY A 42 10.07 -2.15 3.18
N TYR A 43 10.16 -2.05 1.85
CA TYR A 43 9.00 -2.15 0.95
C TYR A 43 8.28 -3.49 1.14
N SER A 44 9.04 -4.58 1.17
CA SER A 44 8.52 -5.94 1.35
C SER A 44 7.83 -6.11 2.70
N LYS A 45 8.36 -5.50 3.77
CA LYS A 45 7.74 -5.51 5.10
C LYS A 45 6.35 -4.86 5.06
N ALA A 46 6.23 -3.69 4.43
CA ALA A 46 4.97 -2.96 4.34
C ALA A 46 3.89 -3.77 3.59
N VAL A 47 4.18 -4.25 2.38
CA VAL A 47 3.18 -4.98 1.57
C VAL A 47 2.76 -6.32 2.17
N ASN A 48 3.65 -7.01 2.90
CA ASN A 48 3.29 -8.17 3.70
C ASN A 48 2.35 -7.79 4.85
N GLY A 49 2.67 -6.69 5.55
CA GLY A 49 1.81 -6.15 6.61
C GLY A 49 0.41 -5.82 6.12
N PHE A 50 0.29 -5.23 4.93
CA PHE A 50 -1.01 -4.93 4.32
C PHE A 50 -1.83 -6.20 4.10
N MET A 51 -1.23 -7.21 3.48
CA MET A 51 -1.91 -8.48 3.23
C MET A 51 -2.34 -9.16 4.52
N SER A 52 -1.45 -9.23 5.52
CA SER A 52 -1.75 -9.86 6.81
C SER A 52 -2.87 -9.14 7.55
N ALA A 53 -2.76 -7.81 7.73
CA ALA A 53 -3.74 -7.03 8.46
C ALA A 53 -5.15 -7.12 7.84
N ILE A 54 -5.26 -7.03 6.51
CA ILE A 54 -6.54 -7.14 5.79
C ILE A 54 -7.08 -8.58 5.86
N LYS A 55 -6.21 -9.59 5.72
CA LYS A 55 -6.64 -11.00 5.74
C LYS A 55 -7.14 -11.43 7.13
N GLU A 56 -6.48 -10.95 8.18
CA GLU A 56 -6.80 -11.27 9.57
C GLU A 56 -7.86 -10.33 10.18
N ASN A 57 -8.26 -9.29 9.43
CA ASN A 57 -9.22 -8.27 9.86
C ASN A 57 -8.82 -7.60 11.18
N VAL A 58 -7.55 -7.21 11.28
CA VAL A 58 -6.96 -6.53 12.44
C VAL A 58 -7.53 -5.11 12.51
N GLY A 59 -8.64 -4.94 13.25
CA GLY A 59 -9.48 -3.72 13.19
C GLY A 59 -8.81 -2.43 13.66
N ASP A 60 -7.74 -2.50 14.46
CA ASP A 60 -6.92 -1.36 14.86
C ASP A 60 -5.78 -1.05 13.88
N ALA A 61 -5.56 -1.89 12.87
CA ALA A 61 -4.57 -1.60 11.83
C ALA A 61 -5.06 -0.45 10.93
N LEU A 62 -4.19 0.54 10.73
CA LEU A 62 -4.48 1.73 9.93
C LEU A 62 -5.09 1.42 8.55
N ILE A 63 -4.55 0.40 7.87
CA ILE A 63 -5.03 -0.01 6.54
C ILE A 63 -6.44 -0.59 6.57
N VAL A 64 -6.81 -1.32 7.64
CA VAL A 64 -8.15 -1.90 7.79
C VAL A 64 -9.15 -0.79 8.04
N GLN A 65 -8.86 0.10 9.00
CA GLN A 65 -9.68 1.28 9.27
C GLN A 65 -9.91 2.12 8.02
N LEU A 66 -8.85 2.40 7.25
CA LEU A 66 -8.97 3.17 6.02
C LEU A 66 -9.91 2.54 4.98
N LEU A 67 -9.87 1.21 4.86
CA LEU A 67 -10.72 0.49 3.90
C LEU A 67 -12.17 0.39 4.39
N GLU A 68 -12.41 0.21 5.69
CA GLU A 68 -13.75 0.09 6.29
C GLU A 68 -14.47 1.44 6.37
N GLU A 69 -13.77 2.51 6.74
CA GLU A 69 -14.33 3.86 6.87
C GLU A 69 -14.58 4.53 5.52
N HIS A 70 -13.99 4.01 4.44
CA HIS A 70 -13.97 4.65 3.12
C HIS A 70 -13.51 6.12 3.16
N ASP A 71 -12.67 6.48 4.13
CA ASP A 71 -12.27 7.86 4.41
C ASP A 71 -11.18 8.31 3.43
N ARG A 72 -11.61 8.88 2.30
CA ARG A 72 -10.70 9.47 1.30
C ARG A 72 -9.89 10.62 1.84
N GLU A 73 -10.45 11.47 2.71
CA GLU A 73 -9.72 12.62 3.23
C GLU A 73 -8.58 12.15 4.13
N LYS A 74 -8.80 11.11 4.94
CA LYS A 74 -7.74 10.44 5.72
C LYS A 74 -6.69 9.82 4.81
N ALA A 75 -7.07 9.17 3.71
CA ALA A 75 -6.11 8.66 2.73
C ALA A 75 -5.27 9.78 2.10
N GLU A 76 -5.87 10.93 1.75
CA GLU A 76 -5.16 12.09 1.19
C GLU A 76 -4.20 12.70 2.21
N ARG A 77 -4.63 12.88 3.47
CA ARG A 77 -3.76 13.36 4.57
C ARG A 77 -2.59 12.41 4.84
N LEU A 78 -2.84 11.09 4.84
CA LEU A 78 -1.78 10.08 5.01
C LEU A 78 -0.80 10.09 3.84
N LEU A 79 -1.29 10.29 2.62
CA LEU A 79 -0.46 10.34 1.43
C LEU A 79 0.51 11.52 1.52
N GLU A 80 0.01 12.72 1.80
CA GLU A 80 0.83 13.91 1.99
C GLU A 80 1.85 13.71 3.13
N HIS A 81 1.40 13.16 4.26
CA HIS A 81 2.27 12.87 5.40
C HIS A 81 3.42 11.92 5.04
N PHE A 82 3.15 10.83 4.33
CA PHE A 82 4.18 9.87 3.95
C PHE A 82 5.10 10.38 2.85
N GLU A 83 4.59 11.17 1.89
CA GLU A 83 5.43 11.84 0.89
C GLU A 83 6.41 12.81 1.55
N ASN A 84 5.94 13.59 2.54
CA ASN A 84 6.81 14.45 3.34
C ASN A 84 7.87 13.65 4.10
N ILE A 85 7.46 12.54 4.74
CA ILE A 85 8.38 11.63 5.45
C ILE A 85 9.51 11.13 4.55
N VAL A 86 9.18 10.63 3.35
CA VAL A 86 10.19 10.09 2.41
C VAL A 86 11.13 11.18 1.89
N GLY A 87 10.66 12.42 1.82
CA GLY A 87 11.45 13.58 1.39
C GLY A 87 12.53 14.03 2.36
N HIS A 88 12.56 13.54 3.60
CA HIS A 88 13.59 13.91 4.58
C HIS A 88 14.96 13.30 4.23
N GLU A 89 15.98 14.15 4.16
CA GLU A 89 17.35 13.82 3.71
C GLU A 89 18.02 12.68 4.51
N PHE A 90 17.75 12.60 5.82
CA PHE A 90 18.41 11.65 6.74
C PHE A 90 17.59 10.38 7.04
N ARG A 91 16.60 10.05 6.20
CA ARG A 91 15.83 8.81 6.36
C ARG A 91 16.67 7.61 5.90
N ASP A 92 16.63 6.52 6.65
CA ASP A 92 17.29 5.28 6.24
C ASP A 92 16.58 4.63 5.03
N GLU A 93 17.30 3.79 4.28
CA GLU A 93 16.77 3.19 3.06
C GLU A 93 15.60 2.24 3.34
N TYR A 94 15.60 1.56 4.49
CA TYR A 94 14.54 0.65 4.89
C TYR A 94 13.22 1.42 5.09
N GLU A 95 13.27 2.51 5.85
CA GLU A 95 12.15 3.42 6.07
C GLU A 95 11.67 4.00 4.74
N LYS A 96 12.57 4.47 3.85
CA LYS A 96 12.18 4.95 2.52
C LYS A 96 11.41 3.89 1.74
N GLY A 97 11.86 2.64 1.76
CA GLY A 97 11.16 1.54 1.12
C GLY A 97 9.77 1.29 1.72
N TYR A 98 9.69 1.26 3.05
CA TYR A 98 8.45 1.05 3.80
C TYR A 98 7.41 2.13 3.48
N TYR A 99 7.79 3.40 3.57
CA TYR A 99 6.87 4.51 3.28
C TYR A 99 6.55 4.63 1.80
N THR A 100 7.45 4.26 0.90
CA THR A 100 7.14 4.21 -0.54
C THR A 100 6.01 3.20 -0.84
N ALA A 101 6.00 2.03 -0.20
CA ALA A 101 4.91 1.07 -0.36
C ALA A 101 3.55 1.64 0.09
N TRP A 102 3.52 2.40 1.19
CA TRP A 102 2.34 3.11 1.65
C TRP A 102 1.87 4.18 0.64
N ILE A 103 2.79 5.01 0.14
CA ILE A 103 2.49 6.03 -0.88
C ILE A 103 1.87 5.39 -2.12
N GLU A 104 2.48 4.32 -2.63
CA GLU A 104 1.98 3.60 -3.81
C GLU A 104 0.60 2.96 -3.54
N PHE A 105 0.40 2.40 -2.35
CA PHE A 105 -0.90 1.85 -1.94
C PHE A 105 -1.99 2.93 -1.88
N LEU A 106 -1.70 4.07 -1.25
CA LEU A 106 -2.64 5.18 -1.11
C LEU A 106 -2.98 5.80 -2.47
N LYS A 107 -1.99 5.97 -3.35
CA LYS A 107 -2.24 6.38 -4.75
C LYS A 107 -3.15 5.40 -5.48
N ALA A 108 -2.91 4.10 -5.34
CA ALA A 108 -3.75 3.06 -5.94
C ALA A 108 -5.17 3.03 -5.35
N TYR A 109 -5.32 3.33 -4.06
CA TYR A 109 -6.61 3.44 -3.38
C TYR A 109 -7.40 4.66 -3.85
N LEU A 110 -6.76 5.82 -3.86
CA LEU A 110 -7.36 7.08 -4.31
C LEU A 110 -7.66 7.09 -5.82
N SER A 111 -7.02 6.24 -6.62
CA SER A 111 -7.34 6.08 -8.05
C SER A 111 -8.57 5.19 -8.33
N GLN A 112 -9.13 4.52 -7.31
CA GLN A 112 -10.32 3.68 -7.49
C GLN A 112 -11.58 4.53 -7.73
N LYS A 113 -12.03 4.63 -8.97
CA LYS A 113 -13.29 5.30 -9.37
C LYS A 113 -14.55 4.78 -8.65
N THR A 114 -14.54 3.52 -8.22
CA THR A 114 -15.70 2.89 -7.55
C THR A 114 -16.03 3.48 -6.17
N LEU A 115 -15.13 4.23 -5.54
CA LEU A 115 -15.40 4.90 -4.26
C LEU A 115 -16.05 6.28 -4.45
N GLU A 116 -16.01 6.85 -5.66
CA GLU A 116 -16.58 8.18 -5.95
C GLU A 116 -18.12 8.17 -5.99
N SER A 117 -18.73 6.99 -6.09
CA SER A 117 -20.18 6.82 -6.23
C SER A 117 -20.91 6.50 -4.92
N ALA A 118 -20.22 6.45 -3.79
CA ALA A 118 -20.80 6.19 -2.47
C ALA A 118 -21.23 7.48 -1.73
N LYS A 119 -21.76 8.47 -2.47
CA LYS A 119 -22.41 9.66 -1.89
C LYS A 119 -23.92 9.52 -1.95
#